data_AF-A0A381T5P9-F1
#
_entry.id   AF-A0A381T5P9-F1
#
_cell.length_a   1.000
_cell.length_b   1.000
_cell.length_c   1.000
_cell.angle_alpha   90.00
_cell.angle_beta   90.00
_cell.angle_gamma   90.00
#
_symmetry.space_group_name_H-M   'P 1'
#
loop_
_entity.id
_entity.type
_entity.pdbx_description
1 polymer ?
#
loop_
_entity_poly.entity_id
_entity_poly.type
_entity_poly.pdbx_seq_one_letter_code
_entity_poly.pdbx_strand_id
1 'polypeptide(L)'
;MNLKTVLTYGIGLVAAWVLVTKIIVPWVYLPRDTAKSKVNTYESRVGKLEELKALTEHDEHYLAAISRNAFSMDESEAISRMGVYLTEAIKASGLSEDRFTRRPLKATQLTNRGPQGLGALQIGYSVSGQGPLPKVVDLMFLLEQASSLPRSTIKSYLQQGSRLTLETEKPHPFKKGQMVQIRGGSPVSREFPSSYNGVFRVINTDTNPAATSLTLTLPMDKQNVPMAIGMEAAKSKNADQQNNRNWLSRLIFGDDPKNKTANDSFIKHRVKGFKRTGNQLTVYTKAEHSFNDGDKVQLQGLIPSALNKTSKITKISPNKFALAIEDKEDVRDSATVGGIEPQRVENITLLPVGGTADVRIDFQFLSLVVGATKLARQEQLKTREVRDETLQSEERSLFAAITKRAFFLPYQKKPDPPPAPPTSPKPAPPSIPPPPGPETYKIVSLSEWQGQPEIMVLDSNQNKTVNYKPGDDLAGGKIVMIDYRKMPFPKKPALLSQSRVILAIGEEYWAIERGNTLADRHKLATEQLPANLAKR
;
A
#
# COMPACT_ATOMS: atom_id res chain seq x y z
N MET A 1 9.43 36.48 86.72
CA MET A 1 8.69 36.48 85.43
C MET A 1 7.57 35.46 85.52
N ASN A 2 6.33 35.87 85.26
CA ASN A 2 5.16 35.01 85.43
C ASN A 2 5.03 34.07 84.23
N LEU A 3 5.02 32.75 84.49
CA LEU A 3 5.00 31.70 83.47
C LEU A 3 3.81 31.85 82.50
N LYS A 4 2.68 32.37 82.99
CA LYS A 4 1.52 32.69 82.15
C LYS A 4 1.86 33.74 81.09
N THR A 5 2.63 34.77 81.43
CA THR A 5 2.98 35.86 80.51
C THR A 5 3.92 35.35 79.40
N VAL A 6 4.91 34.51 79.74
CA VAL A 6 5.82 33.90 78.75
C VAL A 6 5.07 32.96 77.80
N LEU A 7 4.15 32.14 78.31
CA LEU A 7 3.34 31.23 77.49
C LEU A 7 2.40 31.99 76.55
N THR A 8 1.81 33.09 77.01
CA THR A 8 0.90 33.92 76.21
C THR A 8 1.64 34.66 75.08
N TYR A 9 2.84 35.17 75.35
CA TYR A 9 3.71 35.76 74.30
C TYR A 9 4.23 34.71 73.31
N GLY A 10 4.57 33.50 73.78
CA GLY A 10 4.99 32.39 72.91
C GLY A 10 3.88 31.94 71.96
N ILE A 11 2.65 31.78 72.45
CA ILE A 11 1.48 31.44 71.63
C ILE A 11 1.15 32.57 70.65
N GLY A 12 1.25 33.83 71.08
CA GLY A 12 1.06 35.00 70.22
C GLY A 12 2.07 35.08 69.07
N LEU A 13 3.34 34.78 69.33
CA LEU A 13 4.41 34.74 68.31
C LEU A 13 4.20 33.59 67.31
N VAL A 14 3.82 32.41 67.78
CA VAL A 14 3.51 31.28 66.88
C VAL A 14 2.28 31.56 66.04
N ALA A 15 1.22 32.14 66.63
CA ALA A 15 0.02 32.54 65.89
C ALA A 15 0.34 33.62 64.84
N ALA A 16 1.13 34.63 65.18
CA ALA A 16 1.57 35.67 64.25
C ALA A 16 2.45 35.08 63.12
N TRP A 17 3.36 34.17 63.44
CA TRP A 17 4.20 33.52 62.43
C TRP A 17 3.38 32.65 61.48
N VAL A 18 2.40 31.89 61.98
CA VAL A 18 1.46 31.12 61.16
C VAL A 18 0.60 32.05 60.30
N LEU A 19 0.11 33.16 60.84
CA LEU A 19 -0.72 34.13 60.10
C LEU A 19 0.08 34.82 58.98
N VAL A 20 1.33 35.20 59.25
CA VAL A 20 2.21 35.78 58.24
C VAL A 20 2.56 34.75 57.15
N THR A 21 2.95 33.53 57.53
CA THR A 21 3.42 32.51 56.57
C THR A 21 2.31 31.79 55.81
N LYS A 22 1.13 31.59 56.42
CA LYS A 22 0.01 30.84 55.81
C LYS A 22 -1.07 31.73 55.21
N ILE A 23 -1.16 33.01 55.61
CA ILE A 23 -2.23 33.91 55.14
C ILE A 23 -1.64 35.07 54.36
N ILE A 24 -0.76 35.88 54.98
CA ILE A 24 -0.29 37.13 54.36
C ILE A 24 0.65 36.86 53.18
N VAL A 25 1.66 36.00 53.35
CA VAL A 25 2.61 35.67 52.27
C VAL A 25 1.86 35.02 51.09
N PRO A 26 1.03 33.97 51.26
CA PRO A 26 0.21 33.45 50.17
C PRO A 26 -0.67 34.53 49.52
N TRP A 27 -1.37 35.36 50.29
CA TRP A 27 -2.28 36.39 49.74
C TRP A 27 -1.56 37.44 48.87
N VAL A 28 -0.31 37.79 49.19
CA VAL A 28 0.48 38.76 48.41
C VAL A 28 1.18 38.10 47.22
N TYR A 29 1.74 36.90 47.39
CA TYR A 29 2.56 36.26 46.35
C TYR A 29 1.75 35.41 45.35
N LEU A 30 0.67 34.73 45.76
CA LEU A 30 -0.19 33.96 44.84
C LEU A 30 -0.76 34.78 43.68
N PRO A 31 -1.34 35.98 43.86
CA PRO A 31 -1.87 36.76 42.75
C PRO A 31 -0.76 37.25 41.82
N ARG A 32 0.41 37.62 42.36
CA ARG A 32 1.60 38.01 41.58
C ARG A 32 2.12 36.84 40.73
N ASP A 33 2.28 35.66 41.34
CA ASP A 33 2.81 34.49 40.65
C ASP A 33 1.81 33.92 39.64
N THR A 34 0.50 34.00 39.95
CA THR A 34 -0.57 33.69 38.99
C THR A 34 -0.58 34.67 37.82
N ALA A 35 -0.40 35.97 38.07
CA ALA A 35 -0.30 36.98 37.02
C ALA A 35 0.95 36.78 36.16
N LYS A 36 2.12 36.53 36.76
CA LYS A 36 3.35 36.18 36.03
C LYS A 36 3.18 34.92 35.20
N SER A 37 2.56 33.89 35.74
CA SER A 37 2.25 32.65 35.01
C SER A 37 1.33 32.91 33.82
N LYS A 38 0.30 33.76 34.00
CA LYS A 38 -0.58 34.21 32.90
C LYS A 38 0.21 34.99 31.84
N VAL A 39 1.05 35.96 32.23
CA VAL A 39 1.91 36.73 31.31
C VAL A 39 2.84 35.81 30.52
N ASN A 40 3.57 34.92 31.19
CA ASN A 40 4.43 33.93 30.52
C ASN A 40 3.64 33.02 29.57
N THR A 41 2.39 32.67 29.94
CA THR A 41 1.49 31.90 29.08
C THR A 41 1.06 32.70 27.85
N TYR A 42 0.75 33.99 28.00
CA TYR A 42 0.41 34.88 26.90
C TYR A 42 1.61 35.16 25.99
N GLU A 43 2.79 35.46 26.54
CA GLU A 43 4.03 35.61 25.79
C GLU A 43 4.37 34.33 25.00
N SER A 44 4.24 33.16 25.63
CA SER A 44 4.40 31.87 24.92
C SER A 44 3.38 31.68 23.79
N ARG A 45 2.14 32.17 23.96
CA ARG A 45 1.12 32.13 22.90
C ARG A 45 1.45 33.13 21.78
N VAL A 46 1.90 34.34 22.11
CA VAL A 46 2.31 35.35 21.13
C VAL A 46 3.51 34.85 20.33
N GLY A 47 4.55 34.34 20.96
CA GLY A 47 5.70 33.75 20.26
C GLY A 47 5.29 32.60 19.33
N LYS A 48 4.36 31.73 19.75
CA LYS A 48 3.79 30.69 18.88
C LYS A 48 2.99 31.27 17.71
N LEU A 49 2.24 32.35 17.92
CA LEU A 49 1.49 33.01 16.85
C LEU A 49 2.42 33.69 15.85
N GLU A 50 3.50 34.30 16.31
CA GLU A 50 4.55 34.87 15.44
C GLU A 50 5.25 33.79 14.62
N GLU A 51 5.59 32.66 15.23
CA GLU A 51 6.15 31.50 14.53
C GLU A 51 5.17 30.94 13.48
N LEU A 52 3.89 30.78 13.85
CA LEU A 52 2.84 30.34 12.93
C LEU A 52 2.62 31.34 11.78
N LYS A 53 2.72 32.64 12.05
CA LYS A 53 2.60 33.69 11.04
C LYS A 53 3.75 33.60 10.05
N ALA A 54 5.00 33.50 10.52
CA ALA A 54 6.17 33.34 9.66
C ALA A 54 6.09 32.05 8.82
N LEU A 55 5.61 30.95 9.40
CA LEU A 55 5.37 29.69 8.69
C LEU A 55 4.31 29.86 7.59
N THR A 56 3.19 30.50 7.92
CA THR A 56 2.10 30.76 6.98
C THR A 56 2.57 31.63 5.81
N GLU A 57 3.31 32.70 6.09
CA GLU A 57 3.90 33.55 5.06
C GLU A 57 4.83 32.73 4.14
N HIS A 58 5.67 31.85 4.69
CA HIS A 58 6.54 30.99 3.89
C HIS A 58 5.78 29.95 3.05
N ASP A 59 4.67 29.40 3.56
CA ASP A 59 3.77 28.53 2.78
C ASP A 59 3.09 29.29 1.64
N GLU A 60 2.56 30.48 1.91
CA GLU A 60 1.96 31.35 0.88
C GLU A 60 2.99 31.70 -0.20
N HIS A 61 4.22 32.00 0.18
CA HIS A 61 5.32 32.24 -0.76
C HIS A 61 5.61 31.02 -1.64
N TYR A 62 5.67 29.83 -1.04
CA TYR A 62 5.93 28.59 -1.77
C TYR A 62 4.79 28.27 -2.75
N LEU A 63 3.54 28.42 -2.31
CA LEU A 63 2.37 28.24 -3.17
C LEU A 63 2.29 29.28 -4.29
N ALA A 64 2.63 30.54 -4.01
CA ALA A 64 2.74 31.57 -5.03
C ALA A 64 3.83 31.25 -6.06
N ALA A 65 5.00 30.79 -5.62
CA ALA A 65 6.07 30.39 -6.53
C ALA A 65 5.67 29.20 -7.42
N ILE A 66 5.00 28.18 -6.86
CA ILE A 66 4.48 27.07 -7.66
C ILE A 66 3.40 27.54 -8.63
N SER A 67 2.44 28.33 -8.16
CA SER A 67 1.34 28.84 -8.98
C SER A 67 1.85 29.65 -10.18
N ARG A 68 2.86 30.52 -9.95
CA ARG A 68 3.58 31.25 -11.00
C ARG A 68 4.21 30.32 -12.02
N ASN A 69 4.90 29.28 -11.55
CA ASN A 69 5.58 28.32 -12.42
C ASN A 69 4.61 27.40 -13.16
N ALA A 70 3.41 27.16 -12.60
CA ALA A 70 2.40 26.33 -13.21
C ALA A 70 1.76 27.04 -14.41
N PHE A 71 1.26 28.27 -14.22
CA PHE A 71 0.61 29.03 -15.29
C PHE A 71 0.95 30.53 -15.21
N SER A 72 0.42 31.27 -14.24
CA SER A 72 0.77 32.66 -13.95
C SER A 72 0.21 33.06 -12.58
N MET A 73 0.66 34.21 -12.07
CA MET A 73 0.05 34.88 -10.91
C MET A 73 -1.11 35.81 -11.29
N ASP A 74 -1.22 36.17 -12.57
CA ASP A 74 -2.34 36.92 -13.11
C ASP A 74 -3.47 35.99 -13.55
N GLU A 75 -4.72 36.33 -13.22
CA GLU A 75 -5.88 35.49 -13.51
C GLU A 75 -6.06 35.27 -15.02
N SER A 76 -6.01 36.34 -15.82
CA SER A 76 -6.29 36.27 -17.26
C SER A 76 -5.18 35.54 -17.99
N GLU A 77 -3.93 35.82 -17.62
CA GLU A 77 -2.78 35.13 -18.17
C GLU A 77 -2.76 33.65 -17.76
N ALA A 78 -3.08 33.32 -16.51
CA ALA A 78 -3.13 31.95 -16.02
C ALA A 78 -4.20 31.13 -16.74
N ILE A 79 -5.40 31.70 -16.95
CA ILE A 79 -6.47 31.06 -17.73
C ILE A 79 -5.99 30.78 -19.16
N SER A 80 -5.39 31.77 -19.82
CA SER A 80 -4.90 31.61 -21.19
C SER A 80 -3.84 30.50 -21.30
N ARG A 81 -2.83 30.53 -20.41
CA ARG A 81 -1.74 29.52 -20.39
C ARG A 81 -2.25 28.12 -20.03
N MET A 82 -3.24 28.02 -19.13
CA MET A 82 -3.91 26.75 -18.82
C MET A 82 -4.67 26.19 -20.03
N GLY A 83 -5.29 27.06 -20.83
CA GLY A 83 -5.90 26.69 -22.11
C GLY A 83 -4.89 26.16 -23.13
N VAL A 84 -3.72 26.79 -23.25
CA VAL A 84 -2.61 26.30 -24.10
C VAL A 84 -2.13 24.94 -23.63
N TYR A 85 -1.86 24.77 -22.34
CA TYR A 85 -1.43 23.49 -21.76
C TYR A 85 -2.44 22.36 -22.00
N LEU A 86 -3.74 22.63 -21.82
CA LEU A 86 -4.79 21.66 -22.14
C LEU A 86 -4.77 21.24 -23.62
N THR A 87 -4.52 22.20 -24.51
CA THR A 87 -4.46 21.96 -25.95
C THR A 87 -3.28 21.08 -26.31
N GLU A 88 -2.11 21.37 -25.75
CA GLU A 88 -0.91 20.56 -25.90
C GLU A 88 -1.11 19.16 -25.32
N ALA A 89 -1.77 19.03 -24.16
CA ALA A 89 -2.03 17.72 -23.53
C ALA A 89 -2.97 16.83 -24.36
N ILE A 90 -3.97 17.43 -25.02
CA ILE A 90 -4.86 16.74 -25.96
C ILE A 90 -4.08 16.25 -27.18
N LYS A 91 -3.17 17.08 -27.72
CA LYS A 91 -2.33 16.70 -28.87
C LYS A 91 -1.33 15.60 -28.50
N ALA A 92 -0.65 15.76 -27.36
CA ALA A 92 0.31 14.82 -26.79
C ALA A 92 -0.29 13.41 -26.56
N SER A 93 -1.55 13.35 -26.12
CA SER A 93 -2.24 12.07 -25.95
C SER A 93 -2.64 11.42 -27.28
N GLY A 94 -2.50 12.12 -28.41
CA GLY A 94 -2.92 11.67 -29.74
C GLY A 94 -4.42 11.82 -30.00
N LEU A 95 -5.10 12.69 -29.26
CA LEU A 95 -6.49 13.06 -29.49
C LEU A 95 -6.57 14.27 -30.44
N SER A 96 -7.63 14.33 -31.24
CA SER A 96 -7.83 15.40 -32.20
C SER A 96 -8.44 16.63 -31.53
N GLU A 97 -7.82 17.80 -31.70
CA GLU A 97 -8.22 19.04 -31.03
C GLU A 97 -9.65 19.47 -31.39
N ASP A 98 -10.07 19.25 -32.64
CA ASP A 98 -11.39 19.59 -33.18
C ASP A 98 -12.53 18.79 -32.51
N ARG A 99 -12.23 17.61 -31.95
CA ARG A 99 -13.20 16.79 -31.22
C ARG A 99 -13.32 17.18 -29.74
N PHE A 100 -12.63 18.23 -29.30
CA PHE A 100 -12.61 18.69 -27.90
C PHE A 100 -13.01 20.16 -27.76
N THR A 101 -14.04 20.38 -26.94
CA THR A 101 -14.46 21.72 -26.51
C THR A 101 -13.88 22.05 -25.13
N ARG A 102 -13.45 23.29 -24.96
CA ARG A 102 -12.84 23.82 -23.74
C ARG A 102 -13.56 25.12 -23.38
N ARG A 103 -14.19 25.18 -22.20
CA ARG A 103 -14.89 26.39 -21.72
C ARG A 103 -14.26 26.85 -20.41
N PRO A 104 -13.72 28.08 -20.32
CA PRO A 104 -13.16 28.58 -19.07
C PRO A 104 -14.27 28.71 -18.03
N LEU A 105 -13.97 28.30 -16.80
CA LEU A 105 -14.83 28.46 -15.64
C LEU A 105 -14.62 29.84 -15.04
N LYS A 106 -15.66 30.37 -14.39
CA LYS A 106 -15.55 31.62 -13.63
C LYS A 106 -14.60 31.41 -12.45
N ALA A 107 -13.61 32.30 -12.30
CA ALA A 107 -12.70 32.25 -11.18
C ALA A 107 -13.45 32.37 -9.85
N THR A 108 -13.12 31.48 -8.91
CA THR A 108 -13.75 31.43 -7.59
C THR A 108 -12.74 31.84 -6.53
N GLN A 109 -13.08 32.85 -5.73
CA GLN A 109 -12.21 33.30 -4.65
C GLN A 109 -12.29 32.33 -3.46
N LEU A 110 -11.14 31.76 -3.07
CA LEU A 110 -11.05 30.80 -1.97
C LEU A 110 -10.66 31.45 -0.65
N THR A 111 -9.95 32.57 -0.69
CA THR A 111 -9.50 33.30 0.49
C THR A 111 -9.73 34.80 0.34
N ASN A 112 -9.97 35.47 1.46
CA ASN A 112 -10.08 36.92 1.51
C ASN A 112 -8.78 37.55 1.00
N ARG A 113 -8.88 38.68 0.30
CA ARG A 113 -7.70 39.39 -0.21
C ARG A 113 -6.84 39.79 0.99
N GLY A 114 -5.58 39.36 0.99
CA GLY A 114 -4.64 39.76 2.03
C GLY A 114 -4.35 41.27 1.97
N PRO A 115 -3.50 41.79 2.88
CA PRO A 115 -3.13 43.21 2.95
C PRO A 115 -2.55 43.78 1.64
N GLN A 116 -2.12 42.91 0.72
CA GLN A 116 -1.54 43.25 -0.57
C GLN A 116 -2.51 43.07 -1.75
N GLY A 117 -3.81 42.86 -1.48
CA GLY A 117 -4.87 42.92 -2.49
C GLY A 117 -5.06 41.65 -3.35
N LEU A 118 -4.31 40.58 -3.09
CA LEU A 118 -4.41 39.32 -3.82
C LEU A 118 -4.63 38.17 -2.84
N GLY A 119 -5.66 37.35 -3.09
CA GLY A 119 -5.94 36.11 -2.38
C GLY A 119 -5.81 34.92 -3.32
N ALA A 120 -5.96 33.71 -2.80
CA ALA A 120 -6.00 32.49 -3.60
C ALA A 120 -7.32 32.42 -4.42
N LEU A 121 -7.18 32.21 -5.72
CA LEU A 121 -8.25 32.07 -6.71
C LEU A 121 -8.20 30.66 -7.32
N GLN A 122 -9.36 30.03 -7.45
CA GLN A 122 -9.50 28.81 -8.23
C GLN A 122 -9.89 29.19 -9.66
N ILE A 123 -9.12 28.75 -10.63
CA ILE A 123 -9.42 28.84 -12.07
C ILE A 123 -9.63 27.46 -12.65
N GLY A 124 -10.21 27.37 -13.85
CA GLY A 124 -10.30 26.09 -14.53
C GLY A 124 -11.01 26.11 -15.87
N TYR A 125 -11.13 24.93 -16.45
CA TYR A 125 -11.85 24.66 -17.69
C TYR A 125 -12.79 23.49 -17.52
N SER A 126 -13.98 23.62 -18.07
CA SER A 126 -14.82 22.47 -18.41
C SER A 126 -14.40 21.97 -19.79
N VAL A 127 -14.07 20.69 -19.87
CA VAL A 127 -13.58 20.05 -21.10
C VAL A 127 -14.52 18.91 -21.45
N SER A 128 -14.98 18.90 -22.70
CA SER A 128 -15.86 17.87 -23.24
C SER A 128 -15.34 17.45 -24.61
N GLY A 129 -15.15 16.15 -24.82
CA GLY A 129 -14.70 15.65 -26.10
C GLY A 129 -14.93 14.15 -26.28
N GLN A 130 -14.40 13.62 -27.38
CA GLN A 130 -14.58 12.22 -27.75
C GLN A 130 -13.32 11.65 -28.40
N GLY A 131 -13.04 10.38 -28.13
CA GLY A 131 -11.97 9.66 -28.80
C GLY A 131 -11.78 8.25 -28.25
N PRO A 132 -10.76 7.53 -28.75
CA PRO A 132 -10.50 6.15 -28.33
C PRO A 132 -10.18 6.07 -26.84
N LEU A 133 -10.76 5.09 -26.14
CA LEU A 133 -10.55 4.90 -24.69
C LEU A 133 -9.06 4.92 -24.26
N PRO A 134 -8.12 4.25 -24.96
CA PRO A 134 -6.71 4.30 -24.57
C PRO A 134 -6.12 5.71 -24.58
N LYS A 135 -6.50 6.52 -25.57
CA LYS A 135 -6.02 7.88 -25.77
C LYS A 135 -6.64 8.86 -24.77
N VAL A 136 -7.90 8.62 -24.39
CA VAL A 136 -8.57 9.35 -23.31
C VAL A 136 -7.91 9.06 -21.96
N VAL A 137 -7.51 7.80 -21.69
CA VAL A 137 -6.72 7.45 -20.50
C VAL A 137 -5.35 8.13 -20.52
N ASP A 138 -4.68 8.20 -21.68
CA ASP A 138 -3.41 8.92 -21.83
C ASP A 138 -3.56 10.42 -21.51
N LEU A 139 -4.65 11.06 -21.95
CA LEU A 139 -4.95 12.45 -21.60
C LEU A 139 -5.12 12.63 -20.09
N MET A 140 -5.94 11.79 -19.44
CA MET A 140 -6.15 11.86 -17.99
C MET A 140 -4.84 11.66 -17.24
N PHE A 141 -4.02 10.72 -17.70
CA PHE A 141 -2.70 10.50 -17.13
C PHE A 141 -1.83 11.74 -17.25
N LEU A 142 -1.72 12.37 -18.42
CA LEU A 142 -0.93 13.61 -18.60
C LEU A 142 -1.41 14.77 -17.73
N LEU A 143 -2.72 14.93 -17.57
CA LEU A 143 -3.30 16.02 -16.76
C LEU A 143 -3.14 15.78 -15.25
N GLU A 144 -3.18 14.53 -14.79
CA GLU A 144 -3.07 14.18 -13.38
C GLU A 144 -1.62 13.94 -12.90
N GLN A 145 -0.79 13.33 -13.74
CA GLN A 145 0.58 12.90 -13.41
C GLN A 145 1.65 13.93 -13.68
N ALA A 146 1.33 15.00 -14.41
CA ALA A 146 2.02 16.29 -14.40
C ALA A 146 3.51 16.17 -14.00
N SER A 147 4.28 15.52 -14.87
CA SER A 147 5.63 14.99 -14.62
C SER A 147 6.73 16.05 -14.44
N SER A 148 6.35 17.29 -14.10
CA SER A 148 7.32 18.36 -13.88
C SER A 148 8.04 18.22 -12.54
N LEU A 149 7.41 17.53 -11.57
CA LEU A 149 7.95 17.40 -10.22
C LEU A 149 8.57 16.03 -9.95
N PRO A 150 9.69 16.00 -9.21
CA PRO A 150 10.31 14.76 -8.77
C PRO A 150 9.32 13.94 -7.95
N ARG A 151 9.19 12.66 -8.30
CA ARG A 151 8.41 11.68 -7.54
C ARG A 151 9.33 10.55 -7.13
N SER A 152 9.20 10.11 -5.89
CA SER A 152 10.02 9.03 -5.35
C SER A 152 9.16 8.05 -4.59
N THR A 153 9.39 6.77 -4.86
CA THR A 153 8.76 5.67 -4.13
C THR A 153 9.26 5.64 -2.70
N ILE A 154 8.34 5.52 -1.75
CA ILE A 154 8.60 5.41 -0.32
C ILE A 154 8.90 3.94 -0.03
N LYS A 155 10.13 3.68 0.43
CA LYS A 155 10.61 2.36 0.83
C LYS A 155 10.26 2.03 2.28
N SER A 156 10.41 3.01 3.16
CA SER A 156 10.19 2.82 4.59
C SER A 156 9.82 4.14 5.26
N TYR A 157 9.24 4.08 6.45
CA TYR A 157 8.96 5.29 7.22
C TYR A 157 9.13 5.09 8.73
N LEU A 158 9.52 6.16 9.40
CA LEU A 158 9.73 6.26 10.84
C LEU A 158 8.93 7.44 11.39
N GLN A 159 7.96 7.17 12.25
CA GLN A 159 7.23 8.20 12.99
C GLN A 159 7.78 8.33 14.41
N GLN A 160 8.16 9.55 14.82
CA GLN A 160 8.59 9.90 16.16
C GLN A 160 7.87 11.18 16.62
N GLY A 161 6.86 11.02 17.48
CA GLY A 161 5.98 12.14 17.82
C GLY A 161 5.39 12.79 16.55
N SER A 162 5.51 14.11 16.43
CA SER A 162 5.04 14.89 15.27
C SER A 162 5.98 14.86 14.06
N ARG A 163 7.02 14.02 14.04
CA ARG A 163 7.96 13.92 12.91
C ARG A 163 7.77 12.60 12.18
N LEU A 164 7.62 12.67 10.86
CA LEU A 164 7.58 11.52 9.96
C LEU A 164 8.81 11.56 9.06
N THR A 165 9.72 10.61 9.22
CA THR A 165 10.88 10.44 8.34
C THR A 165 10.55 9.39 7.30
N LEU A 166 10.67 9.73 6.02
CA LEU A 166 10.49 8.84 4.88
C LEU A 166 11.87 8.46 4.33
N GLU A 167 12.04 7.19 4.00
CA GLU A 167 13.15 6.69 3.20
C GLU A 167 12.62 6.37 1.80
N THR A 168 13.26 6.90 0.77
CA THR A 168 12.88 6.67 -0.64
C THR A 168 13.75 5.60 -1.29
N GLU A 169 13.24 4.94 -2.33
CA GLU A 169 13.99 3.95 -3.10
C GLU A 169 15.12 4.57 -3.93
N LYS A 170 14.85 5.74 -4.51
CA LYS A 170 15.78 6.51 -5.34
C LYS A 170 16.07 7.87 -4.67
N PRO A 171 17.25 8.47 -4.91
CA PRO A 171 17.54 9.83 -4.45
C PRO A 171 16.49 10.84 -4.95
N HIS A 172 16.18 11.82 -4.12
CA HIS A 172 15.20 12.85 -4.43
C HIS A 172 15.84 14.26 -4.36
N PRO A 173 15.36 15.23 -5.16
CA PRO A 173 15.89 16.59 -5.14
C PRO A 173 15.12 17.53 -4.20
N PHE A 174 14.26 16.99 -3.31
CA PHE A 174 13.48 17.82 -2.37
C PHE A 174 14.38 18.62 -1.42
N LYS A 175 13.96 19.84 -1.06
CA LYS A 175 14.72 20.75 -0.19
C LYS A 175 13.98 21.05 1.12
N LYS A 176 14.72 21.42 2.15
CA LYS A 176 14.15 21.97 3.40
C LYS A 176 13.25 23.17 3.11
N GLY A 177 12.09 23.23 3.75
CA GLY A 177 11.06 24.25 3.56
C GLY A 177 10.08 23.96 2.43
N GLN A 178 10.41 23.03 1.52
CA GLN A 178 9.54 22.63 0.42
C GLN A 178 8.28 21.92 0.93
N MET A 179 7.14 22.16 0.28
CA MET A 179 5.95 21.36 0.50
C MET A 179 5.90 20.18 -0.48
N VAL A 180 5.65 19.00 0.06
CA VAL A 180 5.54 17.75 -0.68
C VAL A 180 4.17 17.11 -0.44
N GLN A 181 3.64 16.45 -1.46
CA GLN A 181 2.44 15.65 -1.37
C GLN A 181 2.82 14.19 -1.16
N ILE A 182 2.24 13.57 -0.15
CA ILE A 182 2.26 12.11 -0.01
C ILE A 182 1.01 11.55 -0.66
N ARG A 183 1.21 10.63 -1.60
CA ARG A 183 0.14 9.81 -2.19
C ARG A 183 0.43 8.36 -1.86
N GLY A 184 -0.29 7.81 -0.89
CA GLY A 184 -0.39 6.37 -0.69
C GLY A 184 -0.97 5.73 -1.95
N GLY A 185 -0.41 4.60 -2.36
CA GLY A 185 -0.78 3.91 -3.61
C GLY A 185 -2.29 3.71 -3.73
N SER A 186 -2.82 3.86 -4.94
CA SER A 186 -4.22 3.57 -5.27
C SER A 186 -4.27 2.44 -6.30
N PRO A 187 -5.10 1.40 -6.12
CA PRO A 187 -6.11 1.27 -5.06
C PRO A 187 -5.49 0.84 -3.72
N VAL A 188 -5.52 1.74 -2.73
CA VAL A 188 -5.08 1.60 -1.34
C VAL A 188 -3.94 0.60 -1.10
N SER A 189 -2.70 1.04 -1.34
CA SER A 189 -1.48 0.40 -0.85
C SER A 189 -1.64 0.02 0.63
N ARG A 190 -1.55 -1.27 0.96
CA ARG A 190 -1.54 -1.76 2.35
C ARG A 190 -0.21 -1.51 3.08
N GLU A 191 0.84 -1.10 2.37
CA GLU A 191 2.18 -0.87 2.94
C GLU A 191 2.34 0.52 3.57
N PHE A 192 1.89 1.57 2.88
CA PHE A 192 1.84 2.93 3.44
C PHE A 192 0.38 3.40 3.60
N PRO A 193 -0.03 3.79 4.80
CA PRO A 193 -1.43 4.04 5.11
C PRO A 193 -1.92 5.36 4.50
N SER A 194 -3.11 5.32 3.91
CA SER A 194 -3.77 6.48 3.31
C SER A 194 -4.05 7.62 4.31
N SER A 195 -3.96 7.38 5.63
CA SER A 195 -4.07 8.43 6.65
C SER A 195 -2.95 9.45 6.61
N TYR A 196 -1.82 9.13 5.97
CA TYR A 196 -0.76 10.09 5.70
C TYR A 196 -0.90 10.74 4.33
N ASN A 197 -1.97 10.47 3.56
CA ASN A 197 -2.21 11.19 2.32
C ASN A 197 -2.47 12.65 2.68
N GLY A 198 -1.68 13.54 2.08
CA GLY A 198 -1.73 14.94 2.45
C GLY A 198 -0.53 15.72 1.96
N VAL A 199 -0.51 16.98 2.37
CA VAL A 199 0.50 17.96 2.03
C VAL A 199 1.28 18.28 3.29
N PHE A 200 2.60 18.12 3.21
CA PHE A 200 3.49 18.28 4.36
C PHE A 200 4.70 19.12 4.01
N ARG A 201 5.21 19.84 5.00
CA ARG A 201 6.46 20.59 4.89
C ARG A 201 7.65 19.71 5.20
N VAL A 202 8.67 19.79 4.35
CA VAL A 202 9.99 19.18 4.59
C VAL A 202 10.75 20.01 5.63
N ILE A 203 11.00 19.44 6.81
CA ILE A 203 11.76 20.08 7.89
C ILE A 203 13.26 19.85 7.70
N ASN A 204 13.61 18.66 7.21
CA ASN A 204 14.99 18.25 7.03
C ASN A 204 15.10 17.24 5.90
N THR A 205 16.25 17.22 5.26
CA THR A 205 16.67 16.20 4.29
C THR A 205 18.05 15.71 4.70
N ASP A 206 18.45 14.54 4.23
CA ASP A 206 19.83 14.10 4.37
C ASP A 206 20.79 15.19 3.81
N THR A 207 21.94 15.36 4.44
CA THR A 207 23.01 16.26 3.98
C THR A 207 23.79 15.71 2.78
N ASN A 208 23.51 14.47 2.39
CA ASN A 208 24.12 13.82 1.23
C ASN A 208 23.63 14.44 -0.10
N PRO A 209 24.51 14.72 -1.08
CA PRO A 209 24.12 15.16 -2.43
C PRO A 209 23.10 14.24 -3.13
N ALA A 210 23.01 12.96 -2.74
CA ALA A 210 21.99 12.02 -3.18
C ALA A 210 21.04 11.66 -2.02
N ALA A 211 20.29 12.63 -1.50
CA ALA A 211 19.40 12.43 -0.37
C ALA A 211 18.33 11.37 -0.67
N THR A 212 18.27 10.34 0.16
CA THR A 212 17.26 9.27 0.14
C THR A 212 16.35 9.32 1.36
N SER A 213 16.53 10.30 2.24
CA SER A 213 15.69 10.50 3.41
C SER A 213 15.22 11.94 3.55
N LEU A 214 13.96 12.09 3.94
CA LEU A 214 13.34 13.38 4.21
C LEU A 214 12.44 13.29 5.45
N THR A 215 12.41 14.37 6.24
CA THR A 215 11.61 14.46 7.47
C THR A 215 10.51 15.50 7.31
N LEU A 216 9.29 15.10 7.66
CA LEU A 216 8.04 15.86 7.54
C LEU A 216 7.43 16.15 8.91
N THR A 217 6.71 17.26 9.03
CA THR A 217 5.90 17.56 10.21
C THR A 217 4.51 16.95 10.06
N LEU A 218 4.11 16.09 10.99
CA LEU A 218 2.72 15.61 11.10
C LEU A 218 1.89 16.59 11.95
N PRO A 219 0.67 16.95 11.50
CA PRO A 219 -0.30 17.61 12.34
C PRO A 219 -0.82 16.60 13.38
N MET A 220 -0.21 16.58 14.55
CA MET A 220 -0.64 15.70 15.64
C MET A 220 -1.82 16.32 16.38
N ASP A 221 -2.93 15.59 16.45
CA ASP A 221 -3.98 15.88 17.40
C ASP A 221 -3.52 15.44 18.80
N LYS A 222 -3.45 16.40 19.74
CA LYS A 222 -2.84 16.19 21.07
C LYS A 222 -3.64 15.25 21.97
N GLN A 223 -4.78 14.74 21.50
CA GLN A 223 -5.74 14.03 22.33
C GLN A 223 -5.37 12.57 22.62
N ASN A 224 -4.52 11.92 21.79
CA ASN A 224 -4.19 10.50 21.97
C ASN A 224 -2.69 10.28 22.17
N VAL A 225 -2.30 9.90 23.40
CA VAL A 225 -0.93 9.45 23.69
C VAL A 225 -0.80 8.00 23.22
N PRO A 226 0.16 7.66 22.35
CA PRO A 226 0.29 6.30 21.85
C PRO A 226 0.84 5.36 22.94
N MET A 227 0.18 4.21 23.11
CA MET A 227 0.42 3.26 24.19
C MET A 227 0.57 1.83 23.65
N ALA A 228 1.43 1.06 24.32
CA ALA A 228 1.58 -0.38 24.17
C ALA A 228 1.16 -1.06 25.47
N ILE A 229 0.15 -1.91 25.42
CA ILE A 229 -0.51 -2.49 26.60
C ILE A 229 -0.44 -4.01 26.51
N GLY A 230 0.14 -4.67 27.51
CA GLY A 230 0.12 -6.13 27.60
C GLY A 230 -1.32 -6.68 27.70
N MET A 231 -1.60 -7.82 27.06
CA MET A 231 -2.98 -8.34 26.96
C MET A 231 -3.62 -8.72 28.31
N GLU A 232 -2.81 -9.05 29.33
CA GLU A 232 -3.30 -9.25 30.71
C GLU A 232 -3.81 -7.93 31.32
N ALA A 233 -3.17 -6.80 30.99
CA ALA A 233 -3.60 -5.48 31.42
C ALA A 233 -4.81 -4.94 30.64
N ALA A 234 -4.95 -5.30 29.36
CA ALA A 234 -6.08 -4.88 28.53
C ALA A 234 -7.43 -5.48 28.95
N LYS A 235 -7.43 -6.61 29.67
CA LYS A 235 -8.65 -7.29 30.17
C LYS A 235 -9.14 -6.77 31.53
N SER A 236 -8.32 -6.00 32.23
CA SER A 236 -8.68 -5.41 33.54
C SER A 236 -9.56 -4.18 33.35
N LYS A 237 -10.88 -4.33 33.59
CA LYS A 237 -11.82 -3.19 33.63
C LYS A 237 -11.56 -2.20 34.78
N ASN A 238 -10.61 -2.48 35.68
CA ASN A 238 -10.38 -1.71 36.91
C ASN A 238 -9.10 -0.84 36.87
N ALA A 239 -8.36 -0.78 35.76
CA ALA A 239 -7.06 -0.10 35.71
C ALA A 239 -7.12 1.44 35.57
N ASP A 240 -8.31 2.04 35.39
CA ASP A 240 -8.48 3.50 35.32
C ASP A 240 -9.12 4.11 36.58
N GLN A 241 -9.31 3.33 37.65
CA GLN A 241 -9.75 3.88 38.92
C GLN A 241 -8.54 4.43 39.71
N GLN A 242 -8.04 5.59 39.27
CA GLN A 242 -7.08 6.36 40.05
C GLN A 242 -7.73 6.70 41.39
N ASN A 243 -7.18 6.16 42.48
CA ASN A 243 -7.70 6.31 43.83
C ASN A 243 -7.62 7.79 44.27
N ASN A 244 -8.67 8.55 43.97
CA ASN A 244 -8.84 9.97 44.31
C ASN A 244 -9.21 10.22 45.78
N ARG A 245 -8.78 9.36 46.72
CA ARG A 245 -8.87 9.67 48.14
C ARG A 245 -7.87 10.77 48.49
N ASN A 246 -8.36 11.93 48.89
CA ASN A 246 -7.52 13.04 49.36
C ASN A 246 -6.78 12.65 50.66
N TRP A 247 -5.74 13.40 51.02
CA TRP A 247 -4.89 13.13 52.19
C TRP A 247 -5.66 13.06 53.52
N LEU A 248 -6.74 13.84 53.67
CA LEU A 248 -7.62 13.83 54.85
C LEU A 248 -8.40 12.52 54.98
N SER A 249 -8.87 11.95 53.86
CA SER A 249 -9.59 10.67 53.87
C SER A 249 -8.68 9.46 54.21
N ARG A 250 -7.37 9.55 53.94
CA ARG A 250 -6.39 8.53 54.32
C ARG A 250 -6.06 8.59 55.83
N LEU A 251 -6.08 9.80 56.40
CA LEU A 251 -5.82 10.00 57.82
C LEU A 251 -6.96 9.49 58.72
N ILE A 252 -8.21 9.62 58.28
CA ILE A 252 -9.40 9.28 59.09
C ILE A 252 -9.76 7.79 59.01
N PHE A 253 -9.60 7.16 57.85
CA PHE A 253 -10.09 5.80 57.63
C PHE A 253 -8.99 4.72 57.57
N GLY A 254 -7.72 5.13 57.68
CA GLY A 254 -6.57 4.24 57.47
C GLY A 254 -6.43 3.78 56.02
N ASP A 255 -5.29 3.15 55.69
CA ASP A 255 -5.11 2.49 54.40
C ASP A 255 -5.89 1.17 54.35
N ASP A 256 -6.55 0.89 53.22
CA ASP A 256 -7.32 -0.34 53.03
C ASP A 256 -6.43 -1.59 53.18
N PRO A 257 -6.72 -2.54 54.08
CA PRO A 257 -5.86 -3.69 54.37
C PRO A 257 -5.81 -4.74 53.25
N LYS A 258 -6.56 -4.56 52.15
CA LYS A 258 -6.59 -5.47 50.99
C LYS A 258 -5.58 -5.14 49.88
N ASN A 259 -4.71 -4.15 50.04
CA ASN A 259 -3.63 -3.90 49.08
C ASN A 259 -2.25 -4.21 49.67
N LYS A 260 -2.05 -5.46 50.11
CA LYS A 260 -0.71 -6.03 50.17
C LYS A 260 -0.35 -6.55 48.77
N THR A 261 0.55 -5.83 48.10
CA THR A 261 1.35 -6.28 46.94
C THR A 261 0.54 -6.94 45.81
N ALA A 262 -0.17 -6.14 45.02
CA ALA A 262 -0.33 -6.48 43.61
C ALA A 262 1.03 -6.21 42.94
N ASN A 263 1.81 -7.26 42.73
CA ASN A 263 3.02 -7.25 41.90
C ASN A 263 2.69 -6.62 40.53
N ASP A 264 3.23 -5.44 40.26
CA ASP A 264 3.99 -5.05 39.07
C ASP A 264 3.75 -5.72 37.68
N SER A 265 2.51 -6.06 37.30
CA SER A 265 2.24 -6.65 35.97
C SER A 265 1.14 -6.00 35.14
N PHE A 266 0.73 -4.76 35.44
CA PHE A 266 -0.13 -3.98 34.54
C PHE A 266 0.70 -3.09 33.62
N ILE A 267 1.39 -3.72 32.66
CA ILE A 267 2.45 -3.09 31.88
C ILE A 267 1.84 -2.27 30.72
N LYS A 268 1.57 -0.99 30.99
CA LYS A 268 1.25 0.05 29.98
C LYS A 268 2.54 0.85 29.68
N HIS A 269 3.08 0.76 28.47
CA HIS A 269 4.24 1.55 28.04
C HIS A 269 3.87 2.64 27.05
N ARG A 270 4.42 3.84 27.25
CA ARG A 270 4.30 4.94 26.28
C ARG A 270 5.19 4.66 25.06
N VAL A 271 4.60 4.76 23.88
CA VAL A 271 5.31 4.63 22.61
C VAL A 271 5.97 5.97 22.28
N LYS A 272 7.27 5.94 22.01
CA LYS A 272 8.06 7.09 21.53
C LYS A 272 7.90 7.27 20.02
N GLY A 273 7.79 6.16 19.29
CA GLY A 273 7.67 6.14 17.84
C GLY A 273 7.67 4.72 17.30
N PHE A 274 7.60 4.58 15.99
CA PHE A 274 7.64 3.29 15.31
C PHE A 274 8.20 3.41 13.88
N LYS A 275 8.90 2.38 13.41
CA LYS A 275 9.43 2.25 12.06
C LYS A 275 8.73 1.09 11.35
N ARG A 276 8.22 1.32 10.14
CA ARG A 276 7.74 0.24 9.25
C ARG A 276 8.78 -0.02 8.18
N THR A 277 9.15 -1.29 7.99
CA THR A 277 10.03 -1.76 6.92
C THR A 277 9.41 -3.03 6.34
N GLY A 278 8.79 -2.91 5.17
CA GLY A 278 7.94 -3.97 4.61
C GLY A 278 6.86 -4.44 5.61
N ASN A 279 6.81 -5.75 5.84
CA ASN A 279 5.84 -6.41 6.72
C ASN A 279 6.21 -6.34 8.21
N GLN A 280 7.34 -5.71 8.57
CA GLN A 280 7.78 -5.62 9.96
C GLN A 280 7.56 -4.21 10.51
N LEU A 281 6.86 -4.13 11.64
CA LEU A 281 6.69 -2.91 12.41
C LEU A 281 7.56 -2.97 13.66
N THR A 282 8.53 -2.07 13.77
CA THR A 282 9.36 -1.91 14.98
C THR A 282 8.83 -0.76 15.81
N VAL A 283 8.48 -1.01 17.07
CA VAL A 283 7.96 -0.03 18.02
C VAL A 283 9.04 0.35 19.02
N TYR A 284 9.19 1.64 19.27
CA TYR A 284 10.13 2.21 20.24
C TYR A 284 9.36 2.70 21.45
N THR A 285 9.66 2.20 22.65
CA THR A 285 9.06 2.68 23.90
C THR A 285 9.87 3.83 24.49
N LYS A 286 9.23 4.65 25.34
CA LYS A 286 9.91 5.76 26.03
C LYS A 286 10.81 5.27 27.19
N ALA A 287 10.43 4.17 27.81
CA ALA A 287 11.14 3.52 28.90
C ALA A 287 11.26 2.03 28.62
N GLU A 288 12.13 1.35 29.37
CA GLU A 288 12.37 -0.08 29.19
C GLU A 288 11.08 -0.85 29.42
N HIS A 289 10.84 -1.84 28.56
CA HIS A 289 9.67 -2.67 28.60
C HIS A 289 9.99 -4.08 29.06
N SER A 290 9.09 -4.62 29.87
CA SER A 290 9.23 -5.97 30.42
C SER A 290 8.60 -7.03 29.50
N PHE A 291 8.15 -6.66 28.30
CA PHE A 291 7.64 -7.62 27.32
C PHE A 291 8.72 -8.64 26.90
N ASN A 292 8.29 -9.87 26.67
CA ASN A 292 9.08 -11.01 26.20
C ASN A 292 8.67 -11.42 24.78
N ASP A 293 9.48 -12.30 24.19
CA ASP A 293 9.18 -12.88 22.88
C ASP A 293 7.88 -13.67 22.91
N GLY A 294 7.00 -13.42 21.94
CA GLY A 294 5.70 -14.08 21.82
C GLY A 294 4.56 -13.43 22.60
N ASP A 295 4.84 -12.42 23.43
CA ASP A 295 3.81 -11.69 24.18
C ASP A 295 2.80 -11.02 23.26
N LYS A 296 1.51 -11.03 23.66
CA LYS A 296 0.47 -10.28 22.96
C LYS A 296 0.39 -8.86 23.52
N VAL A 297 0.68 -7.88 22.69
CA VAL A 297 0.61 -6.46 23.03
C VAL A 297 -0.46 -5.78 22.18
N GLN A 298 -1.34 -5.03 22.83
CA GLN A 298 -2.30 -4.14 22.19
C GLN A 298 -1.68 -2.76 21.99
N LEU A 299 -1.63 -2.30 20.75
CA LEU A 299 -1.26 -0.94 20.41
C LEU A 299 -2.50 -0.04 20.37
N GLN A 300 -2.41 1.13 20.97
CA GLN A 300 -3.50 2.12 21.01
C GLN A 300 -2.95 3.52 20.73
N GLY A 301 -3.78 4.38 20.11
CA GLY A 301 -3.44 5.78 19.86
C GLY A 301 -2.36 6.00 18.80
N LEU A 302 -2.04 4.99 17.99
CA LEU A 302 -1.16 5.14 16.82
C LEU A 302 -1.94 5.71 15.63
N ILE A 303 -1.22 6.47 14.81
CA ILE A 303 -1.63 6.94 13.49
C ILE A 303 -0.68 6.26 12.52
N PRO A 304 -1.16 5.52 11.50
CA PRO A 304 -2.57 5.24 11.19
C PRO A 304 -3.28 4.42 12.27
N SER A 305 -4.60 4.59 12.36
CA SER A 305 -5.46 3.81 13.26
C SER A 305 -5.43 2.31 12.96
N ALA A 306 -5.11 1.91 11.72
CA ALA A 306 -4.93 0.51 11.31
C ALA A 306 -3.83 -0.23 12.09
N LEU A 307 -2.88 0.50 12.72
CA LEU A 307 -1.86 -0.09 13.57
C LEU A 307 -2.35 -0.35 15.01
N ASN A 308 -3.54 0.15 15.38
CA ASN A 308 -4.14 -0.09 16.68
C ASN A 308 -4.75 -1.49 16.74
N LYS A 309 -3.89 -2.50 16.85
CA LYS A 309 -4.25 -3.91 16.90
C LYS A 309 -3.51 -4.62 18.02
N THR A 310 -4.01 -5.80 18.37
CA THR A 310 -3.32 -6.73 19.26
C THR A 310 -2.52 -7.70 18.41
N SER A 311 -1.22 -7.83 18.67
CA SER A 311 -0.34 -8.73 17.91
C SER A 311 0.70 -9.36 18.81
N LYS A 312 1.20 -10.53 18.41
CA LYS A 312 2.38 -11.14 19.04
C LYS A 312 3.61 -10.33 18.68
N ILE A 313 4.51 -10.13 19.64
CA ILE A 313 5.73 -9.35 19.44
C ILE A 313 6.99 -10.22 19.48
N THR A 314 8.07 -9.68 18.96
CA THR A 314 9.45 -10.15 19.13
C THR A 314 10.25 -9.03 19.78
N LYS A 315 10.83 -9.28 20.94
CA LYS A 315 11.71 -8.38 21.67
C LYS A 315 13.01 -8.20 20.90
N ILE A 316 13.37 -6.95 20.61
CA ILE A 316 14.65 -6.61 19.97
C ILE A 316 15.64 -6.10 21.02
N SER A 317 15.16 -5.25 21.92
CA SER A 317 15.95 -4.66 23.01
C SER A 317 15.03 -4.22 24.15
N PRO A 318 15.54 -3.82 25.32
CA PRO A 318 14.71 -3.31 26.41
C PRO A 318 13.78 -2.16 26.01
N ASN A 319 14.12 -1.37 25.00
CA ASN A 319 13.30 -0.23 24.54
C ASN A 319 12.66 -0.43 23.16
N LYS A 320 12.72 -1.64 22.60
CA LYS A 320 12.28 -1.93 21.23
C LYS A 320 11.74 -3.33 21.08
N PHE A 321 10.60 -3.45 20.42
CA PHE A 321 10.04 -4.71 19.97
C PHE A 321 9.54 -4.60 18.54
N ALA A 322 9.45 -5.72 17.84
CA ALA A 322 8.86 -5.82 16.51
C ALA A 322 7.57 -6.64 16.55
N LEU A 323 6.73 -6.42 15.55
CA LEU A 323 5.59 -7.26 15.25
C LEU A 323 5.45 -7.43 13.75
N ALA A 324 4.98 -8.60 13.34
CA ALA A 324 4.64 -8.88 11.95
C ALA A 324 3.27 -8.28 11.61
N ILE A 325 3.19 -7.63 10.45
CA ILE A 325 1.94 -7.25 9.83
C ILE A 325 1.62 -8.32 8.80
N GLU A 326 0.52 -9.05 8.99
CA GLU A 326 -0.03 -9.94 7.97
C GLU A 326 -0.53 -9.08 6.81
N ASP A 327 0.29 -8.97 5.78
CA ASP A 327 -0.15 -8.47 4.49
C ASP A 327 -0.78 -9.66 3.76
N LYS A 328 -2.13 -9.65 3.62
CA LYS A 328 -2.80 -10.55 2.68
C LYS A 328 -2.19 -10.33 1.30
N GLU A 329 -1.90 -11.43 0.62
CA GLU A 329 -1.11 -11.59 -0.63
C GLU A 329 -1.67 -10.87 -1.88
N ASP A 330 -2.19 -9.65 -1.74
CA ASP A 330 -2.71 -8.83 -2.83
C ASP A 330 -1.81 -7.62 -3.06
N VAL A 331 -1.27 -7.55 -4.28
CA VAL A 331 -0.73 -6.40 -5.02
C VAL A 331 0.13 -5.40 -4.21
N ARG A 332 1.44 -5.47 -4.46
CA ARG A 332 2.46 -4.51 -4.01
C ARG A 332 2.27 -3.17 -4.73
N ASP A 333 1.35 -2.34 -4.26
CA ASP A 333 1.29 -0.95 -4.72
C ASP A 333 2.17 -0.08 -3.82
N SER A 334 3.08 0.67 -4.46
CA SER A 334 4.09 1.46 -3.76
C SER A 334 3.57 2.87 -3.48
N ALA A 335 3.87 3.40 -2.30
CA ALA A 335 3.51 4.76 -1.94
C ALA A 335 4.54 5.74 -2.47
N THR A 336 4.12 6.97 -2.76
CA THR A 336 5.00 7.95 -3.39
C THR A 336 4.94 9.28 -2.67
N VAL A 337 6.09 9.94 -2.64
CA VAL A 337 6.22 11.35 -2.25
C VAL A 337 6.59 12.16 -3.49
N GLY A 338 5.83 13.21 -3.76
CA GLY A 338 5.98 14.06 -4.92
C GLY A 338 5.98 15.54 -4.54
N GLY A 339 6.48 16.40 -5.42
CA GLY A 339 6.24 17.83 -5.29
C GLY A 339 4.74 18.15 -5.43
N ILE A 340 4.33 19.33 -4.96
CA ILE A 340 2.94 19.78 -5.07
C ILE A 340 2.75 20.57 -6.35
N GLU A 341 1.79 20.15 -7.15
CA GLU A 341 1.19 21.00 -8.16
C GLU A 341 -0.27 21.27 -7.78
N PRO A 342 -0.70 22.54 -7.74
CA PRO A 342 -2.06 22.88 -7.41
C PRO A 342 -2.93 22.74 -8.66
N GLN A 343 -3.03 21.52 -9.18
CA GLN A 343 -3.92 21.18 -10.27
C GLN A 343 -4.62 19.86 -10.00
N ARG A 344 -5.83 19.73 -10.52
CA ARG A 344 -6.63 18.52 -10.36
C ARG A 344 -7.62 18.36 -11.51
N VAL A 345 -7.90 17.11 -11.83
CA VAL A 345 -9.01 16.74 -12.70
C VAL A 345 -10.17 16.28 -11.81
N GLU A 346 -11.35 16.86 -11.98
CA GLU A 346 -12.55 16.54 -11.23
C GLU A 346 -13.74 16.28 -12.16
N ASN A 347 -14.81 15.71 -11.60
CA ASN A 347 -16.08 15.50 -12.30
C ASN A 347 -15.94 14.72 -13.62
N ILE A 348 -15.07 13.70 -13.62
CA ILE A 348 -14.83 12.85 -14.79
C ILE A 348 -16.07 12.00 -15.05
N THR A 349 -16.67 12.20 -16.21
CA THR A 349 -17.76 11.38 -16.75
C THR A 349 -17.27 10.75 -18.04
N LEU A 350 -17.42 9.43 -18.16
CA LEU A 350 -17.04 8.63 -19.32
C LEU A 350 -18.26 7.87 -19.82
N LEU A 351 -18.63 8.10 -21.08
CA LEU A 351 -19.80 7.49 -21.70
C LEU A 351 -19.40 6.82 -23.03
N PRO A 352 -19.92 5.61 -23.34
CA PRO A 352 -19.71 5.00 -24.64
C PRO A 352 -20.36 5.83 -25.75
N VAL A 353 -19.70 5.92 -26.91
CA VAL A 353 -20.31 6.41 -28.14
C VAL A 353 -20.82 5.21 -28.94
N GLY A 354 -22.14 5.13 -29.11
CA GLY A 354 -22.80 3.98 -29.74
C GLY A 354 -22.19 3.58 -31.08
N GLY A 355 -21.90 2.28 -31.24
CA GLY A 355 -21.38 1.70 -32.49
C GLY A 355 -19.88 1.87 -32.73
N THR A 356 -19.13 2.46 -31.80
CA THR A 356 -17.67 2.67 -31.94
C THR A 356 -16.91 2.25 -30.67
N ALA A 357 -15.58 2.13 -30.79
CA ALA A 357 -14.69 1.97 -29.63
C ALA A 357 -14.34 3.32 -28.95
N ASP A 358 -14.96 4.41 -29.40
CA ASP A 358 -14.77 5.73 -28.85
C ASP A 358 -15.61 5.93 -27.58
N VAL A 359 -15.07 6.74 -26.68
CA VAL A 359 -15.75 7.21 -25.48
C VAL A 359 -15.85 8.72 -25.52
N ARG A 360 -16.99 9.23 -25.08
CA ARG A 360 -17.18 10.62 -24.73
C ARG A 360 -16.66 10.83 -23.32
N ILE A 361 -15.87 11.87 -23.13
CA ILE A 361 -15.36 12.28 -21.82
C ILE A 361 -15.76 13.72 -21.53
N ASP A 362 -16.26 13.94 -20.32
CA ASP A 362 -16.52 15.25 -19.75
C ASP A 362 -15.77 15.36 -18.42
N PHE A 363 -15.00 16.43 -18.21
CA PHE A 363 -14.26 16.64 -16.95
C PHE A 363 -14.01 18.12 -16.70
N GLN A 364 -13.64 18.45 -15.47
CA GLN A 364 -13.17 19.77 -15.08
C GLN A 364 -11.69 19.71 -14.75
N PHE A 365 -10.90 20.57 -15.38
CA PHE A 365 -9.50 20.77 -15.03
C PHE A 365 -9.39 22.06 -14.22
N LEU A 366 -8.94 21.96 -12.98
CA LEU A 366 -8.89 23.07 -12.03
C LEU A 366 -7.45 23.35 -11.60
N SER A 367 -7.14 24.62 -11.36
CA SER A 367 -5.85 25.04 -10.82
C SER A 367 -5.98 26.19 -9.83
N LEU A 368 -4.95 26.39 -9.00
CA LEU A 368 -4.86 27.48 -8.03
C LEU A 368 -3.97 28.60 -8.57
N VAL A 369 -4.53 29.81 -8.60
CA VAL A 369 -3.78 31.06 -8.78
C VAL A 369 -3.58 31.70 -7.42
N VAL A 370 -2.32 31.91 -7.03
CA VAL A 370 -1.96 32.64 -5.82
C VAL A 370 -1.25 33.90 -6.25
N GLY A 371 -1.80 35.06 -5.89
CA GLY A 371 -1.26 36.32 -6.38
C GLY A 371 0.12 36.69 -5.82
N ALA A 372 0.68 37.75 -6.39
CA ALA A 372 2.05 38.18 -6.13
C ALA A 372 2.32 38.46 -4.64
N THR A 373 3.28 37.72 -4.09
CA THR A 373 3.84 37.95 -2.75
C THR A 373 5.15 38.74 -2.86
N LYS A 374 5.60 39.40 -1.77
CA LYS A 374 6.79 40.28 -1.74
C LYS A 374 8.06 39.68 -2.36
N LEU A 375 8.23 38.35 -2.31
CA LEU A 375 9.43 37.63 -2.77
C LEU A 375 9.28 36.99 -4.16
N ALA A 376 8.07 36.88 -4.70
CA ALA A 376 7.81 36.09 -5.91
C ALA A 376 7.64 36.92 -7.19
N ARG A 377 7.83 38.25 -7.12
CA ARG A 377 7.60 39.20 -8.23
C ARG A 377 8.67 39.21 -9.33
N GLN A 378 9.76 38.45 -9.23
CA GLN A 378 11.03 38.90 -9.82
C GLN A 378 11.69 38.00 -10.89
N GLU A 379 10.96 37.11 -11.58
CA GLU A 379 11.56 36.27 -12.63
C GLU A 379 10.68 36.13 -13.87
N GLN A 380 11.30 35.97 -15.04
CA GLN A 380 10.64 35.68 -16.31
C GLN A 380 9.80 34.39 -16.21
N LEU A 381 8.57 34.45 -16.72
CA LEU A 381 7.63 33.35 -16.79
C LEU A 381 8.08 32.36 -17.89
N LYS A 382 8.30 31.09 -17.53
CA LYS A 382 8.43 30.01 -18.51
C LYS A 382 7.06 29.39 -18.74
N THR A 383 6.65 29.27 -20.00
CA THR A 383 5.45 28.49 -20.36
C THR A 383 5.69 27.04 -20.01
N ARG A 384 4.71 26.44 -19.34
CA ARG A 384 4.76 25.03 -18.97
C ARG A 384 4.59 24.17 -20.21
N GLU A 385 5.54 23.25 -20.42
CA GLU A 385 5.49 22.29 -21.51
C GLU A 385 4.84 20.97 -21.05
N VAL A 386 4.08 20.35 -21.95
CA VAL A 386 3.63 18.97 -21.81
C VAL A 386 4.79 18.04 -22.17
N ARG A 387 5.14 17.11 -21.26
CA ARG A 387 6.21 16.13 -21.49
C ARG A 387 5.61 14.81 -21.94
N ASP A 388 5.66 14.52 -23.23
CA ASP A 388 5.12 13.26 -23.79
C ASP A 388 5.83 12.01 -23.25
N GLU A 389 7.10 12.18 -22.83
CA GLU A 389 7.91 11.17 -22.13
C GLU A 389 7.21 10.57 -20.90
N THR A 390 6.29 11.32 -20.28
CA THR A 390 5.47 10.87 -19.15
C THR A 390 4.68 9.60 -19.48
N LEU A 391 4.22 9.46 -20.73
CA LEU A 391 3.47 8.28 -21.18
C LEU A 391 4.33 7.01 -21.22
N GLN A 392 5.66 7.14 -21.22
CA GLN A 392 6.60 6.01 -21.17
C GLN A 392 6.90 5.55 -19.73
N SER A 393 6.33 6.21 -18.72
CA SER A 393 6.54 5.85 -17.32
C SER A 393 5.97 4.47 -16.97
N GLU A 394 6.65 3.76 -16.07
CA GLU A 394 6.16 2.47 -15.53
C GLU A 394 4.77 2.61 -14.91
N GLU A 395 4.45 3.76 -14.32
CA GLU A 395 3.12 4.04 -13.74
C GLU A 395 1.99 4.02 -14.78
N ARG A 396 2.24 4.44 -16.02
CA ARG A 396 1.22 4.37 -17.07
C ARG A 396 0.80 2.94 -17.37
N SER A 397 1.69 1.96 -17.19
CA SER A 397 1.38 0.54 -17.41
C SER A 397 0.29 0.02 -16.46
N LEU A 398 0.17 0.59 -15.26
CA LEU A 398 -0.85 0.22 -14.27
C LEU A 398 -2.27 0.51 -14.78
N PHE A 399 -2.43 1.55 -15.61
CA PHE A 399 -3.71 1.93 -16.20
C PHE A 399 -4.08 1.10 -17.44
N ALA A 400 -3.20 0.20 -17.92
CA ALA A 400 -3.49 -0.67 -19.06
C ALA A 400 -4.63 -1.66 -18.78
N ALA A 401 -4.94 -1.95 -17.52
CA ALA A 401 -6.10 -2.76 -17.16
C ALA A 401 -7.43 -2.08 -17.54
N ILE A 402 -7.48 -0.75 -17.50
CA ILE A 402 -8.68 0.03 -17.86
C ILE A 402 -9.02 -0.17 -19.34
N THR A 403 -8.00 -0.16 -20.20
CA THR A 403 -8.16 -0.35 -21.64
C THR A 403 -8.44 -1.80 -22.03
N LYS A 404 -7.98 -2.77 -21.24
CA LYS A 404 -8.17 -4.21 -21.52
C LYS A 404 -9.55 -4.74 -21.12
N ARG A 405 -10.18 -4.12 -20.13
CA ARG A 405 -11.52 -4.49 -19.70
C ARG A 405 -12.52 -3.81 -20.62
N ALA A 406 -13.44 -4.59 -21.19
CA ALA A 406 -14.53 -4.11 -22.02
C ALA A 406 -15.62 -3.39 -21.18
N PHE A 407 -15.24 -2.40 -20.38
CA PHE A 407 -16.11 -1.71 -19.42
C PHE A 407 -17.32 -1.03 -20.06
N PHE A 408 -17.17 -0.60 -21.32
CA PHE A 408 -18.17 0.20 -22.04
C PHE A 408 -18.80 -0.52 -23.22
N LEU A 409 -18.41 -1.77 -23.48
CA LEU A 409 -19.12 -2.60 -24.46
C LEU A 409 -20.33 -3.24 -23.78
N PRO A 410 -21.46 -3.41 -24.48
CA PRO A 410 -22.56 -4.23 -24.00
C PRO A 410 -22.02 -5.57 -23.53
N TYR A 411 -22.53 -6.10 -22.40
CA TYR A 411 -22.12 -7.41 -21.91
C TYR A 411 -22.33 -8.45 -23.03
N GLN A 412 -21.24 -8.83 -23.67
CA GLN A 412 -21.22 -9.98 -24.55
C GLN A 412 -21.07 -11.18 -23.62
N LYS A 413 -22.18 -11.90 -23.43
CA LYS A 413 -22.14 -13.21 -22.78
C LYS A 413 -21.03 -13.98 -23.50
N LYS A 414 -19.99 -14.38 -22.78
CA LYS A 414 -19.00 -15.30 -23.33
C LYS A 414 -19.79 -16.45 -23.97
N PRO A 415 -19.45 -16.89 -25.21
CA PRO A 415 -20.09 -18.04 -25.79
C PRO A 415 -20.11 -19.13 -24.74
N ASP A 416 -21.30 -19.67 -24.46
CA ASP A 416 -21.38 -20.79 -23.52
C ASP A 416 -20.38 -21.85 -24.02
N PRO A 417 -19.57 -22.44 -23.12
CA PRO A 417 -18.72 -23.56 -23.50
C PRO A 417 -19.58 -24.54 -24.31
N PRO A 418 -19.08 -25.08 -25.42
CA PRO A 418 -19.87 -25.96 -26.28
C PRO A 418 -20.57 -27.02 -25.41
N PRO A 419 -21.87 -27.28 -25.66
CA PRO A 419 -22.69 -28.05 -24.74
C PRO A 419 -22.05 -29.40 -24.49
N ALA A 420 -21.89 -29.74 -23.21
CA ALA A 420 -21.52 -31.09 -22.84
C ALA A 420 -22.59 -32.05 -23.41
N PRO A 421 -22.18 -33.19 -24.01
CA PRO A 421 -23.13 -34.17 -24.53
C PRO A 421 -24.11 -34.61 -23.42
N PRO A 422 -25.36 -34.96 -23.79
CA PRO A 422 -26.47 -35.09 -22.84
C PRO A 422 -26.18 -36.11 -21.74
N THR A 423 -26.24 -35.65 -20.49
CA THR A 423 -26.17 -36.48 -19.29
C THR A 423 -27.47 -37.27 -19.11
N SER A 424 -27.34 -38.60 -19.19
CA SER A 424 -28.31 -39.62 -18.77
C SER A 424 -28.77 -39.42 -17.30
N PRO A 425 -29.92 -39.97 -16.88
CA PRO A 425 -30.51 -39.68 -15.57
C PRO A 425 -29.57 -40.05 -14.42
N LYS A 426 -29.44 -39.12 -13.46
CA LYS A 426 -28.56 -39.18 -12.29
C LYS A 426 -28.70 -40.52 -11.56
N PRO A 427 -27.69 -41.41 -11.61
CA PRO A 427 -27.69 -42.62 -10.79
C PRO A 427 -27.46 -42.25 -9.32
N ALA A 428 -28.06 -43.03 -8.43
CA ALA A 428 -27.70 -43.14 -7.00
C ALA A 428 -26.16 -43.20 -6.84
N PRO A 429 -25.59 -42.79 -5.68
CA PRO A 429 -24.14 -42.60 -5.54
C PRO A 429 -23.40 -43.84 -6.05
N PRO A 430 -22.54 -43.71 -7.09
CA PRO A 430 -21.90 -44.88 -7.63
C PRO A 430 -20.91 -45.42 -6.61
N SER A 431 -21.17 -46.65 -6.21
CA SER A 431 -20.18 -47.61 -5.74
C SER A 431 -18.82 -47.35 -6.40
N ILE A 432 -17.77 -47.33 -5.56
CA ILE A 432 -16.35 -47.32 -5.91
C ILE A 432 -16.15 -47.81 -7.36
N PRO A 433 -15.73 -46.94 -8.30
CA PRO A 433 -15.55 -47.37 -9.69
C PRO A 433 -14.51 -48.50 -9.72
N PRO A 434 -14.74 -49.54 -10.54
CA PRO A 434 -13.75 -50.60 -10.71
C PRO A 434 -12.43 -50.00 -11.22
N PRO A 435 -11.28 -50.64 -10.92
CA PRO A 435 -9.97 -50.10 -11.25
C PRO A 435 -9.88 -49.75 -12.75
N PRO A 436 -9.25 -48.63 -13.11
CA PRO A 436 -9.18 -48.14 -14.48
C PRO A 436 -8.54 -49.18 -15.41
N GLY A 437 -9.21 -49.47 -16.53
CA GLY A 437 -8.77 -50.46 -17.52
C GLY A 437 -7.61 -49.96 -18.41
N PRO A 438 -6.98 -50.85 -19.19
CA PRO A 438 -5.79 -50.56 -20.01
C PRO A 438 -5.99 -49.47 -21.08
N GLU A 439 -7.23 -49.13 -21.42
CA GLU A 439 -7.62 -48.05 -22.35
C GLU A 439 -7.30 -46.65 -21.82
N THR A 440 -7.12 -46.50 -20.51
CA THR A 440 -6.85 -45.21 -19.86
C THR A 440 -5.35 -44.84 -19.86
N TYR A 441 -4.48 -45.81 -20.12
CA TYR A 441 -3.02 -45.65 -20.12
C TYR A 441 -2.49 -45.53 -21.55
N LYS A 442 -1.79 -44.42 -21.85
CA LYS A 442 -1.28 -44.09 -23.19
C LYS A 442 0.24 -44.00 -23.22
N ILE A 443 0.88 -44.64 -24.19
CA ILE A 443 2.33 -44.53 -24.39
C ILE A 443 2.63 -43.17 -25.04
N VAL A 444 3.26 -42.25 -24.30
CA VAL A 444 3.55 -40.89 -24.75
C VAL A 444 5.00 -40.69 -25.18
N SER A 445 5.94 -41.44 -24.63
CA SER A 445 7.37 -41.37 -25.01
C SER A 445 8.01 -42.74 -25.01
N LEU A 446 8.90 -42.96 -25.98
CA LEU A 446 9.76 -44.13 -26.13
C LEU A 446 11.17 -43.63 -26.46
N SER A 447 11.79 -42.99 -25.48
CA SER A 447 13.07 -42.28 -25.67
C SER A 447 14.21 -43.06 -25.04
N GLU A 448 15.43 -42.79 -25.48
CA GLU A 448 16.64 -43.34 -24.87
C GLU A 448 17.36 -42.21 -24.11
N TRP A 449 17.61 -42.41 -22.81
CA TRP A 449 18.29 -41.45 -21.97
C TRP A 449 19.60 -42.05 -21.45
N GLN A 450 20.73 -41.42 -21.77
CA GLN A 450 22.08 -41.89 -21.39
C GLN A 450 22.36 -43.36 -21.76
N GLY A 451 21.89 -43.82 -22.92
CA GLY A 451 22.08 -45.20 -23.37
C GLY A 451 21.10 -46.20 -22.75
N GLN A 452 20.09 -45.74 -22.01
CA GLN A 452 19.07 -46.58 -21.37
C GLN A 452 17.68 -46.28 -21.95
N PRO A 453 16.95 -47.29 -22.46
CA PRO A 453 15.59 -47.10 -22.97
C PRO A 453 14.60 -46.78 -21.84
N GLU A 454 13.75 -45.77 -22.07
CA GLU A 454 12.72 -45.31 -21.14
C GLU A 454 11.35 -45.20 -21.83
N ILE A 455 10.32 -45.71 -21.17
CA ILE A 455 8.95 -45.78 -21.65
C ILE A 455 8.09 -44.92 -20.74
N MET A 456 7.49 -43.85 -21.26
CA MET A 456 6.61 -42.98 -20.49
C MET A 456 5.15 -43.29 -20.82
N VAL A 457 4.37 -43.62 -19.80
CA VAL A 457 2.95 -43.94 -19.91
C VAL A 457 2.14 -42.89 -19.15
N LEU A 458 1.25 -42.22 -19.84
CA LEU A 458 0.30 -41.26 -19.29
C LEU A 458 -0.96 -41.99 -18.84
N ASP A 459 -1.28 -41.91 -17.55
CA ASP A 459 -2.63 -42.17 -17.04
C ASP A 459 -3.52 -40.97 -17.41
N SER A 460 -4.46 -41.19 -18.34
CA SER A 460 -5.34 -40.15 -18.87
C SER A 460 -6.41 -39.71 -17.86
N ASN A 461 -6.69 -40.51 -16.82
CA ASN A 461 -7.66 -40.16 -15.79
C ASN A 461 -7.05 -39.26 -14.71
N GLN A 462 -5.80 -39.55 -14.32
CA GLN A 462 -5.09 -38.78 -13.29
C GLN A 462 -4.20 -37.68 -13.89
N ASN A 463 -4.07 -37.64 -15.22
CA ASN A 463 -3.13 -36.79 -15.95
C ASN A 463 -1.70 -36.88 -15.39
N LYS A 464 -1.29 -38.11 -15.03
CA LYS A 464 0.00 -38.41 -14.40
C LYS A 464 0.82 -39.32 -15.30
N THR A 465 2.10 -39.02 -15.46
CA THR A 465 3.02 -39.84 -16.26
C THR A 465 3.89 -40.70 -15.36
N VAL A 466 4.03 -41.98 -15.72
CA VAL A 466 4.87 -42.97 -15.03
C VAL A 466 5.89 -43.52 -16.01
N ASN A 467 7.12 -43.70 -15.53
CA ASN A 467 8.24 -44.18 -16.34
C ASN A 467 8.48 -45.67 -16.07
N TYR A 468 8.73 -46.42 -17.15
CA TYR A 468 8.99 -47.85 -17.17
C TYR A 468 10.28 -48.14 -17.94
N LYS A 469 10.93 -49.26 -17.60
CA LYS A 469 12.14 -49.77 -18.24
C LYS A 469 11.93 -51.19 -18.77
N PRO A 470 12.74 -51.67 -19.71
CA PRO A 470 12.76 -53.10 -20.05
C PRO A 470 13.01 -53.95 -18.81
N GLY A 471 12.18 -54.98 -18.64
CA GLY A 471 12.10 -55.82 -17.44
C GLY A 471 10.85 -55.57 -16.59
N ASP A 472 10.28 -54.37 -16.65
CA ASP A 472 9.09 -54.00 -15.88
C ASP A 472 7.80 -54.64 -16.46
N ASP A 473 6.81 -54.85 -15.60
CA ASP A 473 5.50 -55.36 -15.99
C ASP A 473 4.62 -54.21 -16.52
N LEU A 474 4.16 -54.34 -17.77
CA LEU A 474 3.28 -53.38 -18.43
C LEU A 474 2.21 -54.10 -19.24
N ALA A 475 0.95 -53.65 -19.11
CA ALA A 475 -0.19 -54.19 -19.85
C ALA A 475 -0.33 -55.73 -19.75
N GLY A 476 0.01 -56.32 -18.60
CA GLY A 476 -0.09 -57.77 -18.36
C GLY A 476 1.03 -58.62 -18.97
N GLY A 477 2.12 -58.00 -19.44
CA GLY A 477 3.33 -58.69 -19.91
C GLY A 477 4.60 -58.00 -19.43
N LYS A 478 5.74 -58.66 -19.64
CA LYS A 478 7.06 -58.07 -19.35
C LYS A 478 7.56 -57.28 -20.54
N ILE A 479 8.02 -56.05 -20.32
CA ILE A 479 8.68 -55.27 -21.36
C ILE A 479 10.00 -55.93 -21.69
N VAL A 480 10.17 -56.34 -22.95
CA VAL A 480 11.39 -57.00 -23.41
C VAL A 480 12.34 -56.00 -24.03
N MET A 481 11.82 -55.09 -24.87
CA MET A 481 12.60 -54.03 -25.49
C MET A 481 11.72 -52.95 -26.11
N ILE A 482 12.35 -51.84 -26.49
CA ILE A 482 11.78 -50.87 -27.42
C ILE A 482 12.36 -51.17 -28.80
N ASP A 483 11.51 -51.34 -29.80
CA ASP A 483 11.91 -51.50 -31.19
C ASP A 483 11.75 -50.16 -31.92
N TYR A 484 12.86 -49.59 -32.37
CA TYR A 484 12.97 -48.30 -33.06
C TYR A 484 12.90 -48.43 -34.59
N ARG A 485 12.66 -49.64 -35.13
CA ARG A 485 12.50 -49.81 -36.58
C ARG A 485 11.20 -49.16 -37.04
N LYS A 486 11.28 -48.43 -38.15
CA LYS A 486 10.09 -47.86 -38.79
C LYS A 486 9.29 -48.98 -39.43
N MET A 487 8.08 -49.26 -38.93
CA MET A 487 7.16 -50.18 -39.60
C MET A 487 5.74 -49.61 -39.68
N PRO A 488 4.90 -50.11 -40.59
CA PRO A 488 3.52 -49.67 -40.72
C PRO A 488 2.72 -49.81 -39.42
N PHE A 489 1.78 -48.90 -39.18
CA PHE A 489 0.81 -49.05 -38.09
C PHE A 489 -0.17 -50.20 -38.39
N PRO A 490 -0.52 -51.06 -37.42
CA PRO A 490 -1.37 -52.24 -37.65
C PRO A 490 -2.75 -51.93 -38.26
N LYS A 491 -3.39 -50.84 -37.82
CA LYS A 491 -4.72 -50.40 -38.30
C LYS A 491 -4.64 -49.33 -39.39
N LYS A 492 -3.44 -48.84 -39.73
CA LYS A 492 -3.20 -47.73 -40.67
C LYS A 492 -1.88 -47.96 -41.44
N PRO A 493 -1.83 -48.91 -42.38
CA PRO A 493 -0.58 -49.29 -43.05
C PRO A 493 0.05 -48.16 -43.87
N ALA A 494 -0.71 -47.13 -44.23
CA ALA A 494 -0.22 -45.92 -44.89
C ALA A 494 0.65 -45.01 -43.98
N LEU A 495 0.66 -45.26 -42.67
CA LEU A 495 1.46 -44.50 -41.69
C LEU A 495 2.57 -45.40 -41.12
N LEU A 496 3.78 -44.85 -41.01
CA LEU A 496 4.91 -45.53 -40.39
C LEU A 496 5.02 -45.12 -38.91
N SER A 497 4.92 -46.11 -38.04
CA SER A 497 5.31 -45.93 -36.64
C SER A 497 6.81 -45.82 -36.54
N GLN A 498 7.28 -44.91 -35.69
CA GLN A 498 8.70 -44.64 -35.47
C GLN A 498 9.30 -45.53 -34.38
N SER A 499 8.47 -46.09 -33.49
CA SER A 499 8.93 -46.84 -32.32
C SER A 499 7.75 -47.57 -31.66
N ARG A 500 8.01 -48.78 -31.15
CA ARG A 500 7.05 -49.60 -30.39
C ARG A 500 7.68 -50.23 -29.17
N VAL A 501 6.88 -50.45 -28.14
CA VAL A 501 7.24 -51.32 -27.01
C VAL A 501 6.89 -52.75 -27.38
N ILE A 502 7.80 -53.69 -27.16
CA ILE A 502 7.55 -55.12 -27.29
C ILE A 502 7.42 -55.74 -25.90
N LEU A 503 6.32 -56.44 -25.68
CA LEU A 503 5.96 -57.14 -24.46
C LEU A 503 6.00 -58.66 -24.70
N ALA A 504 6.49 -59.41 -23.72
CA ALA A 504 6.29 -60.86 -23.65
C ALA A 504 5.08 -61.16 -22.76
N ILE A 505 4.07 -61.82 -23.33
CA ILE A 505 2.88 -62.29 -22.61
C ILE A 505 2.76 -63.80 -22.90
N GLY A 506 3.09 -64.63 -21.90
CA GLY A 506 3.22 -66.07 -22.11
C GLY A 506 4.37 -66.41 -23.07
N GLU A 507 4.09 -67.24 -24.08
CA GLU A 507 5.05 -67.60 -25.15
C GLU A 507 4.98 -66.65 -26.37
N GLU A 508 4.14 -65.62 -26.31
CA GLU A 508 3.86 -64.74 -27.44
C GLU A 508 4.40 -63.32 -27.22
N TYR A 509 4.79 -62.68 -28.33
CA TYR A 509 5.23 -61.30 -28.34
C TYR A 509 4.14 -60.36 -28.86
N TRP A 510 3.95 -59.26 -28.13
CA TRP A 510 2.95 -58.24 -28.40
C TRP A 510 3.62 -56.88 -28.52
N ALA A 511 3.07 -56.00 -29.36
CA ALA A 511 3.58 -54.64 -29.53
C ALA A 511 2.53 -53.57 -29.28
N ILE A 512 2.99 -52.43 -28.76
CA ILE A 512 2.21 -51.21 -28.59
C ILE A 512 3.01 -50.04 -29.18
N GLU A 513 2.42 -49.34 -30.14
CA GLU A 513 3.06 -48.22 -30.83
C GLU A 513 3.06 -46.94 -29.99
N ARG A 514 4.06 -46.06 -30.20
CA ARG A 514 4.05 -44.73 -29.58
C ARG A 514 2.79 -43.95 -29.96
N GLY A 515 2.10 -43.41 -28.96
CA GLY A 515 0.85 -42.67 -29.14
C GLY A 515 -0.42 -43.52 -29.04
N ASN A 516 -0.31 -44.84 -28.89
CA ASN A 516 -1.46 -45.73 -28.68
C ASN A 516 -1.70 -46.02 -27.19
N THR A 517 -2.89 -46.55 -26.88
CA THR A 517 -3.26 -46.99 -25.52
C THR A 517 -2.75 -48.40 -25.24
N LEU A 518 -2.66 -48.81 -23.98
CA LEU A 518 -2.26 -50.18 -23.63
C LEU A 518 -3.28 -51.23 -24.12
N ALA A 519 -4.53 -50.83 -24.37
CA ALA A 519 -5.57 -51.65 -24.97
C ALA A 519 -5.33 -51.92 -26.48
N ASP A 520 -4.57 -51.06 -27.17
CA ASP A 520 -4.24 -51.21 -28.59
C ASP A 520 -3.03 -52.13 -28.86
N ARG A 521 -2.72 -53.03 -27.91
CA ARG A 521 -1.69 -54.05 -28.13
C ARG A 521 -2.10 -55.00 -29.25
N HIS A 522 -1.13 -55.38 -30.07
CA HIS A 522 -1.33 -56.34 -31.15
C HIS A 522 -0.24 -57.39 -31.13
N LYS A 523 -0.58 -58.62 -31.51
CA LYS A 523 0.36 -59.74 -31.57
C LYS A 523 1.32 -59.54 -32.73
N LEU A 524 2.61 -59.77 -32.51
CA LEU A 524 3.64 -59.74 -33.55
C LEU A 524 3.77 -61.12 -34.21
N ALA A 525 3.85 -61.14 -35.54
CA ALA A 525 4.26 -62.34 -36.27
C ALA A 525 5.78 -62.54 -36.15
N THR A 526 6.26 -63.77 -36.33
CA THR A 526 7.69 -64.13 -36.22
C THR A 526 8.57 -63.29 -37.14
N GLU A 527 8.08 -62.95 -38.33
CA GLU A 527 8.77 -62.10 -39.32
C GLU A 527 8.88 -60.63 -38.89
N GLN A 528 8.02 -60.18 -38.00
CA GLN A 528 7.99 -58.81 -37.49
C GLN A 528 8.89 -58.62 -36.27
N LEU A 529 9.38 -59.72 -35.69
CA LEU A 529 10.26 -59.65 -34.52
C LEU A 529 11.63 -59.10 -34.89
N PRO A 530 12.23 -58.27 -34.01
CA PRO A 530 13.64 -57.93 -34.10
C PRO A 530 14.53 -59.18 -34.12
N ALA A 531 15.67 -59.14 -34.83
CA ALA A 531 16.55 -60.29 -35.00
C ALA A 531 17.07 -60.90 -33.68
N ASN A 532 17.14 -60.09 -32.62
CA ASN A 532 17.49 -60.48 -31.26
C ASN A 532 16.37 -61.21 -30.49
N LEU A 533 15.12 -61.18 -30.99
CA LEU A 533 13.97 -61.92 -30.44
C LEU A 533 13.47 -63.02 -31.37
N ALA A 534 13.79 -62.95 -32.68
CA ALA A 534 13.44 -63.98 -33.67
C ALA A 534 14.26 -65.28 -33.54
N LYS A 535 15.35 -65.28 -32.75
CA LYS A 535 16.15 -66.47 -32.43
C LYS A 535 15.84 -66.98 -31.03
N ARG A 536 14.75 -67.71 -30.89
CA ARG A 536 14.56 -68.70 -29.83
C ARG A 536 13.98 -69.96 -30.42
#